data_AF-W4SHG1-F1
#
_entry.id   AF-W4SHG1-F1
#
_cell.length_a   1.000
_cell.length_b   1.000
_cell.length_c   1.000
_cell.angle_alpha   90.00
_cell.angle_beta   90.00
_cell.angle_gamma   90.00
#
_symmetry.space_group_name_H-M   'P 1'
#
loop_
_entity.id
_entity.type
_entity.pdbx_description
1 polymer ?
#
loop_
_entity_poly.entity_id
_entity_poly.type
_entity_poly.pdbx_seq_one_letter_code
_entity_poly.pdbx_strand_id
1 'polypeptide(L)'
;GEHFIAGPIEIICGDAFALEPSVLADCSAVYDRAALIALPAGLRQQYLHTTYARLPAECRGLLITLEYPQAEKAGPPFSVDADAVHALFDTQWRVQQLERRDILDQEPRFRADGVTALSTGVYRLQRN
;
A
#
# COMPACT_ATOMS: atom_id res chain seq x y z
N GLY A 1 8.99 -18.23 2.92
CA GLY A 1 7.67 -18.90 2.97
C GLY A 1 7.76 -20.14 2.11
N GLU A 2 6.64 -20.63 1.60
CA GLU A 2 6.64 -21.60 0.49
C GLU A 2 6.68 -20.83 -0.84
N HIS A 3 7.55 -21.24 -1.77
CA HIS A 3 7.77 -20.54 -3.03
C HIS A 3 7.19 -21.35 -4.19
N PHE A 4 6.31 -20.75 -4.96
CA PHE A 4 5.70 -21.32 -6.16
C PHE A 4 6.14 -20.52 -7.39
N ILE A 5 6.86 -21.15 -8.31
CA ILE A 5 7.50 -20.47 -9.45
C ILE A 5 6.93 -21.00 -10.77
N ALA A 6 6.52 -20.08 -11.64
CA ALA A 6 6.09 -20.37 -13.00
C ALA A 6 6.58 -19.27 -13.96
N GLY A 7 7.63 -19.58 -14.73
CA GLY A 7 8.25 -18.62 -15.64
C GLY A 7 8.77 -17.38 -14.89
N PRO A 8 8.36 -16.16 -15.26
CA PRO A 8 8.82 -14.93 -14.62
C PRO A 8 8.05 -14.59 -13.32
N ILE A 9 7.15 -15.46 -12.86
CA ILE A 9 6.30 -15.20 -11.70
C ILE A 9 6.70 -16.14 -10.56
N GLU A 10 6.94 -15.53 -9.41
CA GLU A 10 7.11 -16.23 -8.14
C GLU A 10 6.02 -15.76 -7.16
N ILE A 11 5.34 -16.71 -6.54
CA ILE A 11 4.37 -16.47 -5.47
C ILE A 11 4.96 -17.05 -4.18
N ILE A 12 5.14 -16.18 -3.19
CA ILE A 12 5.65 -16.57 -1.88
C ILE A 12 4.48 -16.63 -0.91
N CYS A 13 4.10 -17.84 -0.52
CA CYS A 13 3.08 -18.07 0.51
C CYS A 13 3.74 -17.98 1.89
N GLY A 14 3.44 -16.92 2.63
CA GLY A 14 3.97 -16.71 3.98
C GLY A 14 3.59 -15.35 4.55
N ASP A 15 4.14 -15.04 5.71
CA ASP A 15 3.99 -13.72 6.33
C ASP A 15 4.90 -12.69 5.64
N ALA A 16 4.29 -11.65 5.05
CA ALA A 16 4.99 -10.57 4.37
C ALA A 16 5.94 -9.79 5.31
N PHE A 17 5.64 -9.73 6.60
CA PHE A 17 6.49 -9.05 7.59
C PHE A 17 7.74 -9.87 7.94
N ALA A 18 7.69 -11.19 7.72
CA ALA A 18 8.76 -12.14 8.01
C ALA A 18 9.65 -12.46 6.79
N LEU A 19 9.42 -11.83 5.62
CA LEU A 19 10.22 -12.08 4.42
C LEU A 19 11.70 -11.71 4.64
N GLU A 20 12.61 -12.64 4.39
CA GLU A 20 14.05 -12.35 4.52
C GLU A 20 14.48 -11.23 3.56
N PRO A 21 15.45 -10.37 3.93
CA PRO A 21 15.93 -9.29 3.06
C PRO A 21 16.41 -9.77 1.68
N SER A 22 16.98 -10.98 1.61
CA SER A 22 17.44 -11.62 0.37
C SER A 22 16.32 -11.78 -0.67
N VAL A 23 15.07 -11.98 -0.23
CA VAL A 23 13.91 -12.13 -1.11
C VAL A 23 13.58 -10.83 -1.85
N LEU A 24 13.85 -9.68 -1.22
CA LEU A 24 13.51 -8.36 -1.76
C LEU A 24 14.73 -7.61 -2.32
N ALA A 25 15.93 -8.19 -2.21
CA ALA A 25 17.20 -7.54 -2.54
C ALA A 25 17.31 -7.11 -4.00
N ASP A 26 16.65 -7.83 -4.92
CA ASP A 26 16.68 -7.54 -6.35
C ASP A 26 15.41 -6.82 -6.84
N CYS A 27 14.50 -6.42 -5.93
CA CYS A 27 13.27 -5.73 -6.29
C CYS A 27 13.54 -4.29 -6.75
N SER A 28 13.54 -4.08 -8.06
CA SER A 28 13.67 -2.75 -8.67
C SER A 28 12.41 -1.88 -8.52
N ALA A 29 11.26 -2.49 -8.25
CA ALA A 29 10.01 -1.76 -8.06
C ALA A 29 9.03 -2.50 -7.14
N VAL A 30 8.11 -1.75 -6.54
CA VAL A 30 6.98 -2.26 -5.73
C VAL A 30 5.67 -1.69 -6.26
N TYR A 31 4.65 -2.53 -6.32
CA TYR A 31 3.27 -2.13 -6.61
C TYR A 31 2.40 -2.48 -5.41
N ASP A 32 1.90 -1.46 -4.72
CA ASP A 32 1.11 -1.59 -3.50
C ASP A 32 -0.31 -1.12 -3.77
N ARG A 33 -1.18 -2.09 -4.04
CA ARG A 33 -2.61 -1.90 -4.19
C ARG A 33 -3.31 -2.90 -3.29
N ALA A 34 -4.23 -2.41 -2.46
CA ALA A 34 -4.97 -3.24 -1.52
C ALA A 34 -4.10 -4.02 -0.51
N ALA A 35 -2.80 -3.70 -0.36
CA ALA A 35 -1.95 -4.26 0.68
C ALA A 35 -1.85 -3.29 1.86
N LEU A 36 -1.28 -2.09 1.69
CA LEU A 36 -1.19 -1.09 2.77
C LEU A 36 -2.56 -0.78 3.39
N ILE A 37 -3.57 -0.55 2.55
CA ILE A 37 -4.93 -0.22 2.99
C ILE A 37 -5.70 -1.44 3.55
N ALA A 38 -5.18 -2.66 3.44
CA ALA A 38 -5.77 -3.81 4.14
C ALA A 38 -5.34 -3.87 5.62
N LEU A 39 -4.34 -3.08 6.02
CA LEU A 39 -3.73 -3.17 7.33
C LEU A 39 -4.26 -2.08 8.29
N PRO A 40 -4.60 -2.45 9.55
CA PRO A 40 -4.85 -1.46 10.60
C PRO A 40 -3.58 -0.65 10.90
N ALA A 41 -3.73 0.50 11.57
CA ALA A 41 -2.64 1.46 11.77
C ALA A 41 -1.35 0.86 12.37
N GLY A 42 -1.46 -0.01 13.38
CA GLY A 42 -0.30 -0.67 13.99
C GLY A 42 0.45 -1.60 13.02
N LEU A 43 -0.29 -2.38 12.21
CA LEU A 43 0.32 -3.27 11.22
C LEU A 43 0.87 -2.51 10.01
N ARG A 44 0.34 -1.33 9.67
CA ARG A 44 0.93 -0.46 8.64
C ARG A 44 2.34 -0.01 9.03
N GLN A 45 2.57 0.36 10.30
CA GLN A 45 3.91 0.71 10.78
C GLN A 45 4.87 -0.47 10.70
N GLN A 46 4.43 -1.66 11.12
CA GLN A 46 5.23 -2.88 10.98
C GLN A 46 5.55 -3.19 9.51
N TYR A 47 4.58 -3.04 8.61
CA TYR A 47 4.77 -3.23 7.17
C TYR A 47 5.87 -2.33 6.60
N LEU A 48 5.92 -1.07 7.03
CA LEU A 48 6.95 -0.13 6.60
C LEU A 48 8.33 -0.50 7.15
N HIS A 49 8.40 -0.84 8.44
CA HIS A 49 9.66 -1.20 9.10
C HIS A 49 10.22 -2.56 8.68
N THR A 50 9.39 -3.43 8.09
CA THR A 50 9.80 -4.77 7.63
C THR A 50 9.87 -4.84 6.11
N THR A 51 8.73 -4.94 5.43
CA THR A 51 8.68 -5.18 3.98
C THR A 51 9.24 -4.00 3.19
N TYR A 52 8.78 -2.77 3.43
CA TYR A 52 9.29 -1.61 2.68
C TYR A 52 10.75 -1.29 3.01
N ALA A 53 11.15 -1.37 4.28
CA ALA A 53 12.53 -1.11 4.70
C ALA A 53 13.54 -2.06 4.04
N ARG A 54 13.13 -3.29 3.71
CA ARG A 54 13.98 -4.31 3.05
C ARG A 54 14.13 -4.11 1.53
N LEU A 55 13.35 -3.21 0.91
CA LEU A 55 13.53 -2.89 -0.51
C LEU A 55 14.91 -2.24 -0.76
N PRO A 56 15.44 -2.24 -2.00
CA PRO A 56 16.70 -1.55 -2.32
C PRO A 56 16.55 -0.03 -2.38
N ALA A 57 17.63 0.73 -2.20
CA ALA A 57 17.61 2.21 -2.24
C ALA A 57 17.14 2.79 -3.59
N GLU A 58 17.38 2.09 -4.71
CA GLU A 58 16.92 2.51 -6.05
C GLU A 58 15.49 2.03 -6.37
N CYS A 59 14.77 1.46 -5.40
CA CYS A 59 13.43 0.93 -5.62
C CYS A 59 12.42 2.06 -5.89
N ARG A 60 11.56 1.81 -6.87
CA ARG A 60 10.44 2.71 -7.23
C ARG A 60 9.12 2.08 -6.83
N GLY A 61 8.25 2.85 -6.17
CA GLY A 61 6.94 2.40 -5.76
C GLY A 61 5.81 3.06 -6.55
N LEU A 62 4.75 2.29 -6.80
CA LEU A 62 3.43 2.80 -7.13
C LEU A 62 2.46 2.36 -6.03
N LEU A 63 1.99 3.32 -5.25
CA LEU A 63 1.07 3.11 -4.14
C LEU A 63 -0.32 3.61 -4.52
N ILE A 64 -1.34 2.78 -4.27
CA ILE A 64 -2.75 3.13 -4.45
C ILE A 64 -3.46 3.04 -3.10
N THR A 65 -4.04 4.16 -2.66
CA THR A 65 -4.85 4.25 -1.45
C THR A 65 -6.31 4.57 -1.75
N LEU A 66 -7.14 4.43 -0.72
CA LEU A 66 -8.52 4.90 -0.69
C LEU A 66 -8.67 5.89 0.46
N GLU A 67 -9.42 6.95 0.21
CA GLU A 67 -9.72 8.01 1.16
C GLU A 67 -11.24 8.15 1.27
N TYR A 68 -11.75 8.00 2.48
CA TYR A 68 -13.15 8.20 2.84
C TYR A 68 -13.24 8.57 4.34
N PRO A 69 -14.38 9.08 4.84
CA PRO A 69 -14.55 9.33 6.28
C PRO A 69 -14.45 8.02 7.07
N GLN A 70 -13.31 7.79 7.75
CA GLN A 70 -12.97 6.49 8.36
C GLN A 70 -14.02 5.97 9.35
N ALA A 71 -14.80 6.85 9.99
CA ALA A 71 -15.86 6.49 10.91
C ALA A 71 -17.07 5.79 10.23
N GLU A 72 -17.26 6.00 8.92
CA GLU A 72 -18.37 5.41 8.15
C GLU A 72 -18.14 3.94 7.79
N LYS A 73 -16.88 3.48 7.79
CA LYS A 73 -16.54 2.08 7.51
C LYS A 73 -15.28 1.66 8.26
N ALA A 74 -15.38 0.61 9.07
CA ALA A 74 -14.28 0.09 9.90
C ALA A 74 -13.10 -0.50 9.12
N GLY A 75 -13.27 -0.83 7.84
CA GLY A 75 -12.27 -1.50 7.01
C GLY A 75 -12.23 -3.03 7.20
N PRO A 76 -11.33 -3.75 6.50
CA PRO A 76 -10.60 -3.26 5.32
C PRO A 76 -11.53 -3.04 4.10
N PRO A 77 -11.09 -2.24 3.11
CA PRO A 77 -9.89 -1.40 3.18
C PRO A 77 -10.09 -0.25 4.18
N PHE A 78 -9.02 0.15 4.86
CA PHE A 78 -8.94 1.33 5.72
C PHE A 78 -8.68 2.58 4.88
N SER A 79 -9.16 3.72 5.36
CA SER A 79 -8.87 5.04 4.77
C SER A 79 -7.41 5.42 5.04
N VAL A 80 -6.71 5.79 3.98
CA VAL A 80 -5.33 6.30 4.01
C VAL A 80 -5.26 7.49 3.05
N ASP A 81 -5.45 8.67 3.62
CA ASP A 81 -5.39 9.95 2.92
C ASP A 81 -3.94 10.39 2.64
N ALA A 82 -3.80 11.54 1.97
CA ALA A 82 -2.50 12.08 1.60
C ALA A 82 -1.60 12.36 2.82
N ASP A 83 -2.15 12.92 3.90
CA ASP A 83 -1.41 13.22 5.12
C ASP A 83 -0.87 11.95 5.78
N ALA A 84 -1.68 10.88 5.82
CA ALA A 84 -1.24 9.58 6.30
C ALA A 84 -0.15 8.97 5.40
N VAL A 85 -0.25 9.11 4.07
CA VAL A 85 0.81 8.65 3.15
C VAL A 85 2.13 9.39 3.44
N HIS A 86 2.10 10.73 3.53
CA HIS A 86 3.29 11.52 3.81
C HIS A 86 3.90 11.18 5.18
N ALA A 87 3.07 11.05 6.22
CA ALA A 87 3.52 10.66 7.55
C ALA A 87 4.17 9.27 7.58
N LEU A 88 3.71 8.34 6.74
CA LEU A 88 4.24 6.98 6.66
C LEU A 88 5.55 6.88 5.87
N PHE A 89 5.69 7.67 4.80
CA PHE A 89 6.72 7.42 3.78
C PHE A 89 7.83 8.47 3.71
N ASP A 90 7.58 9.74 4.06
CA ASP A 90 8.52 10.86 3.80
C ASP A 90 9.89 10.71 4.47
N THR A 91 10.00 9.87 5.49
CA THR A 91 11.28 9.61 6.17
C THR A 91 12.29 8.87 5.28
N GLN A 92 11.82 7.94 4.45
CA GLN A 92 12.70 7.07 3.63
C GLN A 92 12.41 7.17 2.13
N TRP A 93 11.28 7.76 1.77
CA TRP A 93 10.81 7.83 0.40
C TRP A 93 10.41 9.26 0.06
N ARG A 94 10.72 9.68 -1.16
CA ARG A 94 10.10 10.83 -1.78
C ARG A 94 8.73 10.44 -2.32
N VAL A 95 7.68 11.05 -1.77
CA VAL A 95 6.29 10.86 -2.22
C VAL A 95 5.92 11.92 -3.25
N GLN A 96 5.31 11.50 -4.37
CA GLN A 96 4.62 12.40 -5.29
C GLN A 96 3.23 11.85 -5.62
N GLN A 97 2.19 12.61 -5.31
CA GLN A 97 0.84 12.31 -5.78
C GLN A 97 0.76 12.50 -7.30
N LEU A 98 0.34 11.46 -8.00
CA LEU A 98 0.13 11.44 -9.45
C LEU A 98 -1.32 11.72 -9.82
N GLU A 99 -2.25 11.19 -9.03
CA GLU A 99 -3.69 11.32 -9.25
C GLU A 99 -4.43 11.30 -7.91
N ARG A 100 -5.53 12.05 -7.83
CA ARG A 100 -6.62 11.81 -6.89
C ARG A 100 -7.93 11.93 -7.63
N ARG A 101 -8.80 10.92 -7.49
CA ARG A 101 -10.05 10.84 -8.26
C ARG A 101 -11.19 10.36 -7.39
N ASP A 102 -12.34 11.03 -7.48
CA ASP A 102 -13.60 10.53 -6.92
C ASP A 102 -14.04 9.26 -7.67
N ILE A 103 -14.31 8.21 -6.91
CA ILE A 103 -14.70 6.90 -7.45
C ILE A 103 -15.94 6.32 -6.75
N LEU A 104 -16.65 7.07 -5.91
CA LEU A 104 -17.79 6.52 -5.15
C LEU A 104 -18.87 5.96 -6.09
N ASP A 105 -19.10 6.60 -7.23
CA ASP A 105 -20.02 6.18 -8.29
C ASP A 105 -19.67 4.82 -8.91
N GLN A 106 -18.38 4.45 -8.87
CA GLN A 106 -17.86 3.22 -9.44
C GLN A 106 -17.79 2.08 -8.41
N GLU A 107 -18.08 2.36 -7.14
CA GLU A 107 -17.90 1.45 -6.00
C GLU A 107 -19.22 1.21 -5.22
N PRO A 108 -20.18 0.45 -5.79
CA PRO A 108 -21.49 0.21 -5.17
C PRO A 108 -21.43 -0.34 -3.74
N ARG A 109 -20.41 -1.15 -3.44
CA ARG A 109 -20.24 -1.73 -2.10
C ARG A 109 -19.98 -0.65 -1.03
N PHE A 110 -19.21 0.39 -1.35
CA PHE A 110 -18.95 1.49 -0.42
C PHE A 110 -20.21 2.30 -0.15
N ARG A 111 -21.01 2.57 -1.18
CA ARG A 111 -22.33 3.22 -1.01
C ARG A 111 -23.27 2.39 -0.14
N ALA A 112 -23.29 1.07 -0.35
CA ALA A 112 -24.11 0.14 0.44
C ALA A 112 -23.66 0.11 1.92
N ASP A 113 -22.37 0.30 2.19
CA ASP A 113 -21.81 0.41 3.53
C ASP A 113 -22.06 1.80 4.18
N GLY A 114 -22.74 2.72 3.47
CA GLY A 114 -23.08 4.06 3.98
C GLY A 114 -21.97 5.10 3.80
N VAL A 115 -20.93 4.80 3.01
CA VAL A 115 -19.83 5.74 2.77
C VAL A 115 -20.30 6.89 1.88
N THR A 116 -20.07 8.12 2.34
CA THR A 116 -20.60 9.35 1.74
C THR A 116 -19.65 10.00 0.73
N ALA A 117 -18.36 9.71 0.82
CA ALA A 117 -17.33 10.17 -0.11
C ALA A 117 -16.25 9.09 -0.26
N LEU A 118 -15.76 8.86 -1.47
CA LEU A 118 -14.66 7.93 -1.73
C LEU A 118 -13.77 8.46 -2.84
N SER A 119 -12.50 8.67 -2.54
CA SER A 119 -11.47 8.98 -3.53
C SER A 119 -10.39 7.90 -3.55
N THR A 120 -9.82 7.64 -4.72
CA THR A 120 -8.55 6.93 -4.82
C THR A 120 -7.40 7.94 -4.89
N GLY A 121 -6.32 7.67 -4.18
CA GLY A 121 -5.05 8.40 -4.31
C GLY A 121 -3.99 7.50 -4.95
N VAL A 122 -3.28 8.01 -5.94
CA VAL A 122 -2.19 7.30 -6.63
C VAL A 122 -0.89 8.07 -6.42
N TYR A 123 0.13 7.39 -5.88
CA TYR A 123 1.40 8.00 -5.50
C TYR A 123 2.57 7.27 -6.15
N ARG A 124 3.52 8.05 -6.68
CA ARG A 124 4.86 7.58 -6.97
C ARG A 124 5.70 7.69 -5.71
N LEU A 125 6.36 6.60 -5.35
CA LEU A 125 7.36 6.57 -4.30
C LEU A 125 8.74 6.38 -4.95
N GLN A 126 9.71 7.17 -4.52
CA GLN A 126 11.11 6.97 -4.90
C GLN A 126 11.93 6.89 -3.63
N ARG A 127 12.63 5.78 -3.42
CA ARG A 127 13.45 5.63 -2.22
C ARG A 127 14.70 6.49 -2.31
N ASN A 128 15.09 7.05 -1.15
CA ASN A 128 16.28 7.89 -1.00
C ASN A 128 17.56 7.06 -0.80
#